data_AF-A0A317VSC1-F1
#
_entry.id   AF-A0A317VSC1-F1
#
_cell.length_a   1.000
_cell.length_b   1.000
_cell.length_c   1.000
_cell.angle_alpha   90.00
_cell.angle_beta   90.00
_cell.angle_gamma   90.00
#
_symmetry.space_group_name_H-M   'P 1'
#
loop_
_entity.id
_entity.type
_entity.pdbx_description
1 polymer ?
#
loop_
_entity_poly.entity_id
_entity_poly.type
_entity_poly.pdbx_seq_one_letter_code
_entity_poly.pdbx_strand_id
1 'polypeptide(L)'
;MLTSDFIAYQQHASRVEQALSEISLNLAGVVSLADISTSSQRTILTGTATLLDSLVLCPGIHRQQYVADLSKGEYPAAANMVTGYVFRIENPATVYYLQSVGKTGSLTTVEVTNIKGHSSGSSPEMFVTTNNASNVSTIAYLGAVSLSIIAVGVFILLEDWWALSFAVILMFVRFLNVILIRRRSKFEWSGAREGDKRGDLLVLLSQDRWIKVVGNVDNIKAVTSGQWVRDMSAVESWVAACATVMVYFNVAVASNATQLGKIGLVFLLTLSAGLLALANQWTAKLQMHGNVLSVKDQPKRYERRLHLARELVEEYGGKTDWAVGMGMVRPEDILPPRSRAGGNATRRQRPFIVHEQSRS
;
A
#
# COMPACT_ATOMS: atom_id res chain seq x y z
N MET A 1 7.41 26.12 -43.27
CA MET A 1 8.12 24.94 -42.71
C MET A 1 7.22 24.20 -41.72
N LEU A 2 6.69 24.86 -40.67
CA LEU A 2 5.72 24.23 -39.74
C LEU A 2 4.42 23.69 -40.42
N THR A 3 3.94 24.34 -41.48
CA THR A 3 2.72 23.93 -42.20
C THR A 3 2.92 22.73 -43.13
N SER A 4 4.08 22.58 -43.77
CA SER A 4 4.36 21.43 -44.65
C SER A 4 4.53 20.14 -43.85
N ASP A 5 5.20 20.23 -42.70
CA ASP A 5 5.46 19.08 -41.84
C ASP A 5 4.18 18.59 -41.15
N PHE A 6 3.28 19.53 -40.79
CA PHE A 6 1.96 19.22 -40.25
C PHE A 6 1.07 18.48 -41.27
N ILE A 7 1.04 18.94 -42.53
CA ILE A 7 0.28 18.28 -43.60
C ILE A 7 0.83 16.88 -43.89
N ALA A 8 2.15 16.73 -43.91
CA ALA A 8 2.79 15.42 -44.08
C ALA A 8 2.43 14.45 -42.94
N TYR A 9 2.37 14.93 -41.69
CA TYR A 9 1.95 14.13 -40.55
C TYR A 9 0.49 13.65 -40.66
N GLN A 10 -0.45 14.53 -41.02
CA GLN A 10 -1.85 14.14 -41.25
C GLN A 10 -2.00 13.13 -42.40
N GLN A 11 -1.23 13.28 -43.48
CA GLN A 11 -1.24 12.35 -44.59
C GLN A 11 -0.68 10.96 -44.21
N HIS A 12 0.30 10.90 -43.30
CA HIS A 12 0.77 9.64 -42.75
C HIS A 12 -0.25 9.01 -41.79
N ALA A 13 -0.85 9.79 -40.90
CA ALA A 13 -1.85 9.31 -39.95
C ALA A 13 -3.05 8.68 -40.67
N SER A 14 -3.58 9.34 -41.70
CA SER A 14 -4.70 8.82 -42.50
C SER A 14 -4.39 7.48 -43.19
N ARG A 15 -3.17 7.29 -43.70
CA ARG A 15 -2.74 6.00 -44.29
C ARG A 15 -2.69 4.89 -43.26
N VAL A 16 -2.20 5.19 -42.06
CA VAL A 16 -2.14 4.22 -40.96
C VAL A 16 -3.55 3.88 -40.49
N GLU A 17 -4.46 4.86 -40.42
CA GLU A 17 -5.85 4.63 -40.03
C GLU A 17 -6.59 3.70 -41.01
N GLN A 18 -6.37 3.87 -42.33
CA GLN A 18 -6.87 2.94 -43.34
C GLN A 18 -6.32 1.53 -43.18
N ALA A 19 -5.07 1.36 -42.77
CA ALA A 19 -4.49 0.04 -42.50
C ALA A 19 -5.03 -0.61 -41.22
N LEU A 20 -5.49 0.19 -40.25
CA LEU A 20 -5.94 -0.28 -38.94
C LEU A 20 -7.46 -0.46 -38.83
N SER A 21 -8.22 -0.15 -39.89
CA SER A 21 -9.69 -0.27 -39.89
C SER A 21 -10.19 -1.72 -39.76
N GLU A 22 -9.33 -2.72 -40.01
CA GLU A 22 -9.67 -4.13 -39.82
C GLU A 22 -9.74 -4.55 -38.34
N ILE A 23 -9.12 -3.79 -37.43
CA ILE A 23 -9.16 -4.05 -35.99
C ILE A 23 -10.28 -3.20 -35.40
N SER A 24 -11.34 -3.78 -34.82
CA SER A 24 -12.37 -2.97 -34.14
C SER A 24 -12.05 -2.79 -32.65
N LEU A 25 -11.70 -1.56 -32.23
CA LEU A 25 -11.43 -1.20 -30.82
C LEU A 25 -12.61 -0.45 -30.18
N ASN A 26 -13.83 -0.91 -30.44
CA ASN A 26 -15.05 -0.24 -29.98
C ASN A 26 -15.16 -0.15 -28.45
N LEU A 27 -14.37 -0.95 -27.72
CA LEU A 27 -14.40 -1.02 -26.26
C LEU A 27 -13.08 -0.58 -25.59
N ALA A 28 -12.22 0.17 -26.29
CA ALA A 28 -10.93 0.64 -25.76
C ALA A 28 -11.06 1.36 -24.40
N GLY A 29 -12.16 2.08 -24.17
CA GLY A 29 -12.44 2.77 -22.91
C GLY A 29 -12.55 1.84 -21.69
N VAL A 30 -12.96 0.59 -21.87
CA VAL A 30 -13.10 -0.38 -20.77
C VAL A 30 -11.76 -0.75 -20.15
N VAL A 31 -10.66 -0.63 -20.89
CA VAL A 31 -9.30 -0.82 -20.33
C VAL A 31 -9.06 0.09 -19.13
N SER A 32 -9.63 1.31 -19.10
CA SER A 32 -9.51 2.22 -17.95
C SER A 32 -10.22 1.73 -16.68
N LEU A 33 -11.20 0.84 -16.82
CA LEU A 33 -11.93 0.24 -15.71
C LEU A 33 -11.22 -0.96 -15.10
N ALA A 34 -10.15 -1.48 -15.73
CA ALA A 34 -9.43 -2.62 -15.20
C ALA A 34 -8.94 -2.33 -13.77
N ASP A 35 -9.22 -3.26 -12.85
CA ASP A 35 -8.92 -3.11 -11.43
C ASP A 35 -7.43 -3.34 -11.18
N ILE A 36 -6.63 -2.30 -11.45
CA ILE A 36 -5.18 -2.31 -11.24
C ILE A 36 -4.84 -1.41 -10.06
N SER A 37 -4.25 -2.01 -9.02
CA SER A 37 -3.95 -1.32 -7.76
C SER A 37 -2.64 -0.52 -7.77
N THR A 38 -1.93 -0.41 -8.91
CA THR A 38 -0.58 0.21 -8.99
C THR A 38 -0.55 1.63 -8.43
N SER A 39 -1.57 2.44 -8.70
CA SER A 39 -1.64 3.80 -8.15
C SER A 39 -1.92 3.85 -6.65
N SER A 40 -2.74 2.93 -6.14
CA SER A 40 -2.98 2.78 -4.70
C SER A 40 -1.71 2.32 -3.98
N GLN A 41 -0.98 1.36 -4.57
CA GLN A 41 0.29 0.89 -4.04
C GLN A 41 1.33 2.01 -3.95
N ARG A 42 1.44 2.84 -4.99
CA ARG A 42 2.34 4.00 -4.97
C ARG A 42 2.01 4.92 -3.81
N THR A 43 0.72 5.27 -3.68
CA THR A 43 0.21 6.15 -2.63
C THR A 43 0.53 5.59 -1.23
N ILE A 44 0.44 4.27 -1.04
CA ILE A 44 0.84 3.62 0.21
C ILE A 44 2.33 3.79 0.47
N LEU A 45 3.18 3.45 -0.49
CA LEU A 45 4.63 3.49 -0.33
C LEU A 45 5.19 4.90 -0.08
N THR A 46 4.52 5.93 -0.61
CA THR A 46 4.86 7.34 -0.38
C THR A 46 4.13 7.96 0.82
N GLY A 47 3.13 7.28 1.38
CA GLY A 47 2.31 7.76 2.50
C GLY A 47 1.39 8.93 2.16
N THR A 48 1.38 9.41 0.92
CA THR A 48 0.52 10.49 0.41
C THR A 48 0.53 10.48 -1.11
N ALA A 49 -0.42 11.20 -1.72
CA ALA A 49 -0.39 11.52 -3.14
C ALA A 49 0.34 12.85 -3.42
N THR A 50 1.03 12.92 -4.54
CA THR A 50 1.72 14.10 -5.08
C THR A 50 0.89 14.73 -6.19
N LEU A 51 1.12 16.01 -6.50
CA LEU A 51 0.39 16.66 -7.60
C LEU A 51 0.73 16.05 -8.96
N LEU A 52 1.97 15.59 -9.19
CA LEU A 52 2.32 14.91 -10.44
C LEU A 52 1.58 13.59 -10.65
N ASP A 53 1.04 12.97 -9.59
CA ASP A 53 0.18 11.80 -9.75
C ASP A 53 -1.10 12.12 -10.55
N SER A 54 -1.46 13.41 -10.69
CA SER A 54 -2.56 13.83 -11.58
C SER A 54 -2.31 13.49 -13.05
N LEU A 55 -1.04 13.42 -13.45
CA LEU A 55 -0.61 13.14 -14.82
C LEU A 55 -0.34 11.64 -15.04
N VAL A 56 -0.37 10.80 -14.01
CA VAL A 56 -0.13 9.36 -14.15
C VAL A 56 -1.44 8.63 -14.41
N LEU A 57 -1.72 8.36 -15.68
CA LEU A 57 -2.96 7.74 -16.13
C LEU A 57 -2.81 6.22 -16.18
N CYS A 58 -3.43 5.50 -15.24
CA CYS A 58 -3.43 4.04 -15.22
C CYS A 58 -4.89 3.55 -15.12
N PRO A 59 -5.19 2.30 -15.49
CA PRO A 59 -6.48 1.72 -15.16
C PRO A 59 -6.76 1.72 -13.65
N GLY A 60 -8.04 1.68 -13.28
CA GLY A 60 -8.44 1.51 -11.88
C GLY A 60 -8.37 2.79 -11.04
N ILE A 61 -8.28 3.97 -11.67
CA ILE A 61 -8.19 5.28 -10.98
C ILE A 61 -9.30 5.46 -9.94
N HIS A 62 -10.51 5.00 -10.25
CA HIS A 62 -11.68 5.09 -9.37
C HIS A 62 -11.51 4.34 -8.02
N ARG A 63 -10.57 3.38 -7.93
CA ARG A 63 -10.29 2.61 -6.70
C ARG A 63 -9.25 3.27 -5.79
N GLN A 64 -8.55 4.30 -6.24
CA GLN A 64 -7.43 4.90 -5.49
C GLN A 64 -7.85 5.44 -4.11
N GLN A 65 -9.12 5.77 -3.93
CA GLN A 65 -9.60 6.34 -2.67
C GLN A 65 -9.75 5.29 -1.54
N TYR A 66 -9.73 4.01 -1.89
CA TYR A 66 -9.85 2.85 -0.99
C TYR A 66 -8.47 2.23 -0.70
N VAL A 67 -7.42 3.05 -0.63
CA VAL A 67 -6.04 2.59 -0.40
C VAL A 67 -5.85 1.80 0.89
N ALA A 68 -6.68 2.00 1.91
CA ALA A 68 -6.62 1.25 3.17
C ALA A 68 -6.92 -0.26 2.97
N ASP A 69 -7.74 -0.59 1.99
CA ASP A 69 -8.21 -1.96 1.74
C ASP A 69 -7.09 -2.87 1.17
N LEU A 70 -5.99 -2.28 0.69
CA LEU A 70 -4.85 -3.05 0.19
C LEU A 70 -4.18 -3.90 1.28
N SER A 71 -4.33 -3.52 2.55
CA SER A 71 -3.89 -4.32 3.71
C SER A 71 -4.71 -5.60 3.93
N LYS A 72 -5.82 -5.77 3.18
CA LYS A 72 -6.79 -6.87 3.27
C LYS A 72 -7.42 -7.02 4.67
N GLY A 73 -7.47 -5.93 5.44
CA GLY A 73 -8.05 -5.91 6.78
C GLY A 73 -7.25 -6.69 7.83
N GLU A 74 -5.96 -6.95 7.59
CA GLU A 74 -5.10 -7.57 8.59
C GLU A 74 -4.70 -6.56 9.68
N TYR A 75 -4.85 -6.95 10.96
CA TYR A 75 -4.41 -6.18 12.12
C TYR A 75 -3.39 -7.00 12.91
N PRO A 76 -2.12 -7.02 12.49
CA PRO A 76 -1.14 -7.92 13.05
C PRO A 76 -0.85 -7.58 14.51
N ALA A 77 -0.65 -8.62 15.31
CA ALA A 77 -0.23 -8.47 16.69
C ALA A 77 1.23 -8.02 16.74
N ALA A 78 1.50 -7.00 17.54
CA ALA A 78 2.82 -6.46 17.78
C ALA A 78 3.10 -6.45 19.28
N ALA A 79 4.31 -6.83 19.67
CA ALA A 79 4.75 -6.77 21.05
C ALA A 79 6.02 -5.96 21.18
N ASN A 80 6.05 -5.07 22.16
CA ASN A 80 7.27 -4.38 22.55
C ASN A 80 8.14 -5.32 23.37
N MET A 81 9.29 -5.73 22.82
CA MET A 81 10.16 -6.71 23.46
C MET A 81 10.87 -6.16 24.70
N VAL A 82 10.91 -4.83 24.86
CA VAL A 82 11.51 -4.16 26.02
C VAL A 82 10.51 -4.07 27.18
N THR A 83 9.27 -3.63 26.90
CA THR A 83 8.24 -3.39 27.93
C THR A 83 7.31 -4.57 28.19
N GLY A 84 7.23 -5.54 27.26
CA GLY A 84 6.31 -6.67 27.37
C GLY A 84 4.91 -6.39 26.81
N TYR A 85 4.59 -5.14 26.46
CA TYR A 85 3.24 -4.74 26.07
C TYR A 85 2.87 -5.26 24.67
N VAL A 86 1.68 -5.83 24.55
CA VAL A 86 1.14 -6.39 23.31
C VAL A 86 -0.03 -5.54 22.82
N PHE A 87 -0.02 -5.20 21.54
CA PHE A 87 -1.04 -4.38 20.87
C PHE A 87 -1.20 -4.81 19.40
N ARG A 88 -2.06 -4.13 18.65
CA ARG A 88 -2.24 -4.35 17.21
C ARG A 88 -1.75 -3.16 16.41
N ILE A 89 -1.16 -3.42 15.26
CA ILE A 89 -0.84 -2.37 14.30
C ILE A 89 -2.12 -2.03 13.54
N GLU A 90 -2.56 -0.78 13.67
CA GLU A 90 -3.79 -0.29 13.05
C GLU A 90 -3.52 0.44 11.73
N ASN A 91 -2.27 0.81 11.47
CA ASN A 91 -1.92 1.57 10.29
C ASN A 91 -1.87 0.67 9.03
N PRO A 92 -2.81 0.81 8.07
CA PRO A 92 -2.90 -0.08 6.93
C PRO A 92 -1.72 0.05 5.96
N ALA A 93 -1.09 1.22 5.84
CA ALA A 93 0.08 1.40 4.99
C ALA A 93 1.29 0.63 5.54
N THR A 94 1.51 0.69 6.85
CA THR A 94 2.55 -0.09 7.50
C THR A 94 2.26 -1.58 7.39
N VAL A 95 1.03 -2.03 7.64
CA VAL A 95 0.67 -3.45 7.46
C VAL A 95 0.96 -3.91 6.03
N TYR A 96 0.53 -3.16 5.01
CA TYR A 96 0.80 -3.49 3.61
C TYR A 96 2.30 -3.61 3.32
N TYR A 97 3.12 -2.67 3.82
CA TYR A 97 4.57 -2.73 3.64
C TYR A 97 5.20 -3.92 4.36
N LEU A 98 4.79 -4.20 5.61
CA LEU A 98 5.30 -5.35 6.36
C LEU A 98 4.92 -6.68 5.68
N GLN A 99 3.73 -6.77 5.09
CA GLN A 99 3.32 -7.91 4.26
C GLN A 99 4.20 -8.05 3.01
N SER A 100 4.59 -6.95 2.35
CA SER A 100 5.38 -7.01 1.12
C SER A 100 6.84 -7.40 1.35
N VAL A 101 7.43 -6.99 2.47
CA VAL A 101 8.83 -7.32 2.81
C VAL A 101 8.99 -8.62 3.60
N GLY A 102 7.92 -9.08 4.26
CA GLY A 102 7.95 -10.29 5.09
C GLY A 102 8.08 -11.58 4.28
N LYS A 103 8.98 -12.48 4.73
CA LYS A 103 9.15 -13.83 4.17
C LYS A 103 8.67 -14.89 5.14
N THR A 104 7.98 -15.92 4.65
CA THR A 104 7.44 -17.01 5.48
C THR A 104 8.55 -17.75 6.22
N GLY A 105 8.35 -18.02 7.51
CA GLY A 105 9.29 -18.72 8.37
C GLY A 105 10.61 -17.97 8.57
N SER A 106 10.66 -16.66 8.31
CA SER A 106 11.86 -15.85 8.46
C SER A 106 11.59 -14.59 9.27
N LEU A 107 12.55 -14.20 10.11
CA LEU A 107 12.58 -12.92 10.81
C LEU A 107 13.19 -11.87 9.89
N THR A 108 12.42 -10.85 9.52
CA THR A 108 12.91 -9.71 8.74
C THR A 108 13.08 -8.50 9.66
N THR A 109 14.23 -7.85 9.66
CA THR A 109 14.46 -6.65 10.46
C THR A 109 14.18 -5.40 9.64
N VAL A 110 13.27 -4.56 10.12
CA VAL A 110 12.88 -3.28 9.52
C VAL A 110 13.28 -2.16 10.47
N GLU A 111 14.05 -1.20 9.98
CA GLU A 111 14.48 -0.03 10.73
C GLU A 111 13.61 1.18 10.38
N VAL A 112 13.15 1.89 11.42
CA VAL A 112 12.40 3.15 11.31
C VAL A 112 13.36 4.30 11.57
N THR A 113 13.63 5.07 10.53
CA THR A 113 14.47 6.26 10.59
C THR A 113 13.64 7.51 10.38
N ASN A 114 13.94 8.57 11.13
CA ASN A 114 13.34 9.88 10.89
C ASN A 114 14.15 10.63 9.83
N ILE A 115 13.46 11.25 8.89
CA ILE A 115 14.11 12.15 7.93
C ILE A 115 14.38 13.46 8.68
N LYS A 116 15.55 13.56 9.31
CA LYS A 116 15.96 14.76 10.08
C LYS A 116 15.86 16.01 9.20
N GLY A 117 15.12 17.02 9.65
CA GLY A 117 15.13 18.36 9.06
C GLY A 117 13.95 18.71 8.14
N HIS A 118 12.95 17.85 7.99
CA HIS A 118 11.80 18.16 7.14
C HIS A 118 10.76 19.01 7.86
N SER A 119 10.89 20.33 7.70
CA SER A 119 9.76 21.22 7.85
C SER A 119 8.66 20.76 6.88
N SER A 120 7.55 20.26 7.42
CA SER A 120 6.35 19.74 6.74
C SER A 120 5.60 20.79 5.87
N GLY A 121 6.30 21.80 5.36
CA GLY A 121 5.73 22.94 4.62
C GLY A 121 6.55 23.41 3.42
N SER A 122 7.58 22.69 2.97
CA SER A 122 8.28 23.08 1.74
C SER A 122 7.45 22.67 0.50
N SER A 123 7.26 23.62 -0.42
CA SER A 123 6.50 23.46 -1.67
C SER A 123 6.92 22.30 -2.60
N PRO A 124 8.20 21.86 -2.71
CA PRO A 124 8.57 20.81 -3.67
C PRO A 124 8.02 19.42 -3.34
N GLU A 125 7.80 19.09 -2.05
CA GLU A 125 7.18 17.81 -1.65
C GLU A 125 5.70 17.73 -2.05
N MET A 126 5.09 18.88 -2.37
CA MET A 126 3.75 18.91 -2.95
C MET A 126 3.72 18.28 -4.35
N PHE A 127 4.81 18.43 -5.10
CA PHE A 127 4.89 18.02 -6.51
C PHE A 127 5.57 16.67 -6.68
N VAL A 128 6.62 16.35 -5.91
CA VAL A 128 7.37 15.08 -6.02
C VAL A 128 7.90 14.62 -4.66
N THR A 129 7.70 13.34 -4.33
CA THR A 129 8.38 12.67 -3.20
C THR A 129 9.51 11.80 -3.73
N THR A 130 10.76 12.24 -3.57
CA THR A 130 11.97 11.52 -4.03
C THR A 130 12.68 10.74 -2.92
N ASN A 131 12.37 11.01 -1.65
CA ASN A 131 13.19 10.54 -0.52
C ASN A 131 13.11 9.01 -0.29
N ASN A 132 12.08 8.34 -0.80
CA ASN A 132 11.92 6.88 -0.72
C ASN A 132 12.31 6.14 -2.02
N ALA A 133 12.57 6.87 -3.10
CA ALA A 133 12.67 6.32 -4.44
C ALA A 133 14.12 6.01 -4.83
N SER A 134 14.36 4.84 -5.39
CA SER A 134 15.59 4.54 -6.11
C SER A 134 15.62 5.32 -7.44
N ASN A 135 16.81 5.54 -8.01
CA ASN A 135 16.94 6.22 -9.31
C ASN A 135 16.06 5.57 -10.39
N VAL A 136 15.99 4.24 -10.40
CA VAL A 136 15.14 3.47 -11.33
C VAL A 136 13.66 3.76 -11.11
N SER A 137 13.21 3.80 -9.84
CA SER A 137 11.83 4.14 -9.51
C SER A 137 11.46 5.55 -9.97
N THR A 138 12.34 6.52 -9.75
CA THR A 138 12.15 7.91 -10.19
C THR A 138 12.08 8.03 -11.71
N ILE A 139 12.97 7.35 -12.45
CA ILE A 139 12.96 7.35 -13.92
C ILE A 139 11.68 6.73 -14.46
N ALA A 140 11.26 5.57 -13.92
CA ALA A 140 10.03 4.91 -14.35
C ALA A 140 8.78 5.79 -14.08
N TYR A 141 8.74 6.44 -12.92
CA TYR A 141 7.67 7.38 -12.56
C TYR A 141 7.64 8.61 -13.48
N LEU A 142 8.78 9.26 -13.71
CA LEU A 142 8.86 10.40 -14.63
C LEU A 142 8.57 9.99 -16.08
N GLY A 143 8.89 8.76 -16.45
CA GLY A 143 8.50 8.16 -17.73
C GLY A 143 6.99 8.09 -17.88
N ALA A 144 6.26 7.65 -16.85
CA ALA A 144 4.80 7.62 -16.86
C ALA A 144 4.18 9.02 -16.97
N VAL A 145 4.73 10.00 -16.25
CA VAL A 145 4.30 11.40 -16.36
C VAL A 145 4.54 11.95 -17.76
N SER A 146 5.74 11.71 -18.31
CA SER A 146 6.12 12.18 -19.65
C SER A 146 5.26 11.54 -20.73
N LEU A 147 4.92 10.26 -20.58
CA LEU A 147 4.07 9.52 -21.51
C LEU A 147 2.68 10.16 -21.66
N SER A 148 2.08 10.61 -20.55
CA SER A 148 0.80 11.32 -20.59
C SER A 148 0.88 12.68 -21.29
N ILE A 149 1.96 13.44 -21.06
CA ILE A 149 2.19 14.72 -21.74
C ILE A 149 2.36 14.51 -23.24
N ILE A 150 3.16 13.52 -23.63
CA ILE A 150 3.38 13.15 -25.04
C ILE A 150 2.06 12.70 -25.67
N ALA A 151 1.28 11.86 -25.00
CA ALA A 151 0.00 11.38 -25.52
C ALA A 151 -0.99 12.52 -25.75
N VAL A 152 -1.09 13.48 -24.81
CA VAL A 152 -1.89 14.70 -24.99
C VAL A 152 -1.43 15.50 -26.21
N GLY A 153 -0.12 15.71 -26.38
CA GLY A 153 0.44 16.38 -27.55
C GLY A 153 0.09 15.65 -28.86
N VAL A 154 0.20 14.32 -28.88
CA VAL A 154 -0.18 13.50 -30.03
C VAL A 154 -1.67 13.61 -30.34
N PHE A 155 -2.56 13.55 -29.34
CA PHE A 155 -4.00 13.69 -29.58
C PHE A 155 -4.38 15.07 -30.12
N ILE A 156 -3.68 16.13 -29.70
CA ILE A 156 -3.85 17.47 -30.27
C ILE A 156 -3.40 17.50 -31.74
N LEU A 157 -2.24 16.93 -32.05
CA LEU A 157 -1.71 16.88 -33.43
C LEU A 157 -2.57 16.04 -34.38
N LEU A 158 -3.21 14.99 -33.86
CA LEU A 158 -4.15 14.15 -34.58
C LEU A 158 -5.56 14.76 -34.67
N GLU A 159 -5.80 15.90 -34.02
CA GLU A 159 -7.12 16.53 -33.88
C GLU A 159 -8.20 15.57 -33.32
N ASP A 160 -7.79 14.57 -32.54
CA ASP A 160 -8.71 13.63 -31.89
C ASP A 160 -9.19 14.20 -30.55
N TRP A 161 -10.19 15.09 -30.64
CA TRP A 161 -10.79 15.75 -29.49
C TRP A 161 -11.47 14.78 -28.51
N TRP A 162 -11.92 13.61 -28.99
CA TRP A 162 -12.54 12.59 -28.13
C TRP A 162 -11.49 11.87 -27.29
N ALA A 163 -10.37 11.46 -27.89
CA ALA A 163 -9.25 10.89 -27.15
C ALA A 163 -8.61 11.91 -26.19
N LEU A 164 -8.51 13.17 -26.61
CA LEU A 164 -8.05 14.26 -25.74
C LEU A 164 -9.00 14.48 -24.55
N SER A 165 -10.31 14.56 -24.80
CA SER A 165 -11.33 14.70 -23.76
C SER A 165 -11.25 13.54 -22.77
N PHE A 166 -11.05 12.32 -23.27
CA PHE A 166 -10.87 11.15 -22.42
C PHE A 166 -9.67 11.29 -21.48
N ALA A 167 -8.51 11.70 -22.01
CA ALA A 167 -7.31 11.89 -21.20
C ALA A 167 -7.49 13.00 -20.16
N VAL A 168 -8.08 14.14 -20.55
CA VAL A 168 -8.33 15.27 -19.64
C VAL A 168 -9.29 14.89 -18.51
N ILE A 169 -10.36 14.14 -18.80
CA ILE A 169 -11.28 13.64 -17.78
C ILE A 169 -10.53 12.74 -16.78
N LEU A 170 -9.67 11.82 -17.23
CA LEU A 170 -8.89 10.98 -16.32
C LEU A 170 -7.88 11.79 -15.49
N MET A 171 -7.23 12.80 -16.07
CA MET A 171 -6.35 13.71 -15.34
C MET A 171 -7.11 14.48 -14.26
N PHE A 172 -8.32 14.94 -14.57
CA PHE A 172 -9.17 15.63 -13.59
C PHE A 172 -9.64 14.70 -12.47
N VAL A 173 -10.09 13.49 -12.79
CA VAL A 173 -10.44 12.46 -11.80
C VAL A 173 -9.24 12.16 -10.90
N ARG A 174 -8.05 11.98 -11.48
CA ARG A 174 -6.82 11.79 -10.71
C ARG A 174 -6.53 12.97 -9.79
N PHE A 175 -6.67 14.20 -10.29
CA PHE A 175 -6.47 15.39 -9.49
C PHE A 175 -7.42 15.46 -8.29
N LEU A 176 -8.71 15.14 -8.46
CA LEU A 176 -9.65 15.02 -7.35
C LEU A 176 -9.21 13.97 -6.34
N ASN A 177 -8.78 12.80 -6.80
CA ASN A 177 -8.27 11.72 -5.93
C ASN A 177 -7.04 12.16 -5.14
N VAL A 178 -6.10 12.87 -5.77
CA VAL A 178 -4.91 13.43 -5.11
C VAL A 178 -5.33 14.39 -3.99
N ILE A 179 -6.26 15.31 -4.26
CA ILE A 179 -6.76 16.24 -3.24
C ILE A 179 -7.40 15.49 -2.07
N LEU A 180 -8.28 14.52 -2.36
CA LEU A 180 -8.96 13.73 -1.34
C LEU A 180 -7.97 12.97 -0.45
N ILE A 181 -6.99 12.29 -1.04
CA ILE A 181 -5.98 11.53 -0.30
C ILE A 181 -5.15 12.47 0.58
N ARG A 182 -4.65 13.58 0.03
CA ARG A 182 -3.84 14.54 0.79
C ARG A 182 -4.59 15.17 1.96
N ARG A 183 -5.89 15.42 1.81
CA ARG A 183 -6.74 15.91 2.90
C ARG A 183 -6.97 14.86 3.98
N ARG A 184 -6.92 13.58 3.63
CA ARG A 184 -7.19 12.46 4.53
C ARG A 184 -5.92 11.85 5.17
N SER A 185 -4.75 12.04 4.56
CA SER A 185 -3.46 11.50 5.03
C SER A 185 -2.65 12.48 5.90
N LYS A 186 -3.32 13.48 6.50
CA LYS A 186 -2.65 14.41 7.41
C LYS A 186 -2.39 13.71 8.74
N PHE A 187 -1.14 13.79 9.20
CA PHE A 187 -0.74 13.19 10.46
C PHE A 187 -1.29 13.99 11.65
N GLU A 188 -1.98 13.29 12.55
CA GLU A 188 -2.35 13.81 13.87
C GLU A 188 -1.75 12.89 14.93
N TRP A 189 -0.86 13.45 15.77
CA TRP A 189 -0.22 12.68 16.82
C TRP A 189 -1.24 12.36 17.93
N SER A 190 -1.33 11.08 18.29
CA SER A 190 -2.16 10.61 19.40
C SER A 190 -1.30 10.06 20.53
N GLY A 191 -1.65 10.42 21.78
CA GLY A 191 -1.01 9.90 22.99
C GLY A 191 0.22 10.68 23.48
N ALA A 192 0.92 10.11 24.47
CA ALA A 192 2.10 10.72 25.07
C ALA A 192 3.36 10.42 24.24
N ARG A 193 4.19 11.45 24.04
CA ARG A 193 5.54 11.29 23.49
C ARG A 193 6.44 10.68 24.56
N GLU A 194 7.17 9.64 24.18
CA GLU A 194 8.03 8.89 25.12
C GLU A 194 9.51 9.28 25.00
N GLY A 195 9.83 10.25 24.13
CA GLY A 195 11.17 10.78 23.92
C GLY A 195 12.01 9.89 23.01
N ASP A 196 13.32 10.18 22.90
CA ASP A 196 14.26 9.55 21.97
C ASP A 196 14.72 8.14 22.42
N LYS A 197 13.82 7.37 23.05
CA LYS A 197 14.09 6.03 23.54
C LYS A 197 14.09 5.04 22.37
N ARG A 198 15.02 4.08 22.37
CA ARG A 198 14.96 2.97 21.41
C ARG A 198 13.82 2.02 21.79
N GLY A 199 13.05 1.64 20.77
CA GLY A 199 12.00 0.65 20.87
C GLY A 199 12.22 -0.44 19.84
N ASP A 200 11.97 -1.68 20.26
CA ASP A 200 12.01 -2.85 19.39
C ASP A 200 10.66 -3.57 19.49
N LEU A 201 9.96 -3.66 18.37
CA LEU A 201 8.70 -4.37 18.25
C LEU A 201 8.89 -5.67 17.48
N LEU A 202 8.30 -6.75 17.97
CA LEU A 202 8.09 -7.96 17.18
C LEU A 202 6.65 -7.96 16.66
N VAL A 203 6.50 -8.09 15.34
CA VAL A 203 5.22 -8.12 14.64
C VAL A 203 5.01 -9.51 14.05
N LEU A 204 3.87 -10.11 14.36
CA LEU A 204 3.44 -11.38 13.78
C LEU A 204 2.40 -11.12 12.71
N LEU A 205 2.75 -11.43 11.47
CA LEU A 205 1.86 -11.37 10.32
C LEU A 205 1.29 -12.75 10.01
N SER A 206 0.22 -12.75 9.24
CA SER A 206 -0.33 -13.92 8.54
C SER A 206 0.75 -14.65 7.73
N GLN A 207 0.55 -15.95 7.53
CA GLN A 207 1.47 -16.84 6.80
C GLN A 207 2.85 -17.03 7.47
N ASP A 208 2.89 -16.95 8.80
CA ASP A 208 4.07 -17.17 9.64
C ASP A 208 5.26 -16.29 9.22
N ARG A 209 4.98 -15.02 8.89
CA ARG A 209 5.96 -13.99 8.60
C ARG A 209 6.21 -13.19 9.87
N TRP A 210 7.47 -13.03 10.26
CA TRP A 210 7.83 -12.34 11.50
C TRP A 210 8.69 -11.13 11.17
N ILE A 211 8.33 -9.98 11.72
CA ILE A 211 9.07 -8.73 11.48
C ILE A 211 9.55 -8.14 12.80
N LYS A 212 10.83 -7.83 12.90
CA LYS A 212 11.42 -7.04 13.98
C LYS A 212 11.51 -5.59 13.53
N VAL A 213 10.68 -4.71 14.09
CA VAL A 213 10.69 -3.27 13.80
C VAL A 213 11.51 -2.56 14.86
N VAL A 214 12.61 -1.91 14.47
CA VAL A 214 13.57 -1.24 15.37
C VAL A 214 13.66 0.25 15.06
N GLY A 215 13.90 1.08 16.06
CA GLY A 215 13.98 2.53 15.89
C GLY A 215 13.72 3.31 17.16
N ASN A 216 13.52 4.62 17.05
CA ASN A 216 13.02 5.42 18.17
C ASN A 216 11.51 5.11 18.37
N VAL A 217 11.08 4.92 19.62
CA VAL A 217 9.69 4.65 20.01
C VAL A 217 8.72 5.65 19.39
N ASP A 218 9.03 6.94 19.41
CA ASP A 218 8.12 7.96 18.85
C ASP A 218 7.99 7.82 17.33
N ASN A 219 9.06 7.47 16.62
CA ASN A 219 9.03 7.24 15.17
C ASN A 219 8.28 5.95 14.83
N ILE A 220 8.50 4.89 15.60
CA ILE A 220 7.78 3.62 15.44
C ILE A 220 6.29 3.86 15.66
N LYS A 221 5.90 4.54 16.74
CA LYS A 221 4.51 4.90 17.01
C LYS A 221 3.93 5.75 15.87
N ALA A 222 4.65 6.73 15.36
CA ALA A 222 4.16 7.56 14.25
C ALA A 222 3.82 6.75 13.00
N VAL A 223 4.48 5.61 12.76
CA VAL A 223 4.20 4.74 11.62
C VAL A 223 3.24 3.60 11.94
N THR A 224 3.25 3.04 13.14
CA THR A 224 2.41 1.89 13.50
C THR A 224 1.05 2.26 14.07
N SER A 225 0.93 3.45 14.68
CA SER A 225 -0.29 3.89 15.37
C SER A 225 -1.18 4.75 14.48
N GLY A 226 -2.49 4.69 14.78
CA GLY A 226 -3.51 5.48 14.12
C GLY A 226 -3.85 5.02 12.71
N GLN A 227 -4.93 5.60 12.19
CA GLN A 227 -5.31 5.41 10.80
C GLN A 227 -4.43 6.30 9.90
N TRP A 228 -3.82 5.70 8.88
CA TRP A 228 -3.03 6.44 7.89
C TRP A 228 -3.89 7.41 7.07
N VAL A 229 -5.05 6.93 6.60
CA VAL A 229 -6.01 7.73 5.84
C VAL A 229 -7.32 7.70 6.61
N ARG A 230 -7.75 8.85 7.13
CA ARG A 230 -9.03 8.93 7.84
C ARG A 230 -10.22 8.57 6.95
N ASP A 231 -11.35 8.26 7.56
CA ASP A 231 -12.61 8.06 6.83
C ASP A 231 -13.05 9.32 6.07
N MET A 232 -13.76 9.10 4.96
CA MET A 232 -14.30 10.19 4.15
C MET A 232 -15.43 10.89 4.88
N SER A 233 -15.43 12.22 4.85
CA SER A 233 -16.64 12.98 5.18
C SER A 233 -17.70 12.80 4.08
N ALA A 234 -18.95 13.18 4.37
CA ALA A 234 -20.03 13.10 3.39
C ALA A 234 -19.68 13.82 2.07
N VAL A 235 -19.17 15.05 2.14
CA VAL A 235 -18.78 15.83 0.94
C VAL A 235 -17.67 15.15 0.17
N GLU A 236 -16.66 14.61 0.85
CA GLU A 236 -15.56 13.89 0.22
C GLU A 236 -16.03 12.60 -0.44
N SER A 237 -16.99 11.90 0.17
CA SER A 237 -17.64 10.72 -0.40
C SER A 237 -18.44 11.05 -1.66
N TRP A 238 -19.16 12.19 -1.70
CA TRP A 238 -19.83 12.67 -2.91
C TRP A 238 -18.85 12.98 -4.03
N VAL A 239 -17.77 13.73 -3.74
CA VAL A 239 -16.72 14.01 -4.73
C VAL A 239 -16.10 12.71 -5.24
N ALA A 240 -15.87 11.76 -4.34
CA ALA A 240 -15.36 10.43 -4.65
C ALA A 240 -16.28 9.64 -5.60
N ALA A 241 -17.59 9.65 -5.33
CA ALA A 241 -18.60 9.04 -6.17
C ALA A 241 -18.70 9.72 -7.54
N CYS A 242 -18.70 11.06 -7.59
CA CYS A 242 -18.70 11.82 -8.84
C CYS A 242 -17.48 11.49 -9.70
N ALA A 243 -16.29 11.45 -9.10
CA ALA A 243 -15.06 11.07 -9.79
C ALA A 243 -15.16 9.63 -10.37
N THR A 244 -15.78 8.71 -9.63
CA THR A 244 -16.02 7.34 -10.09
C THR A 244 -16.99 7.29 -11.28
N VAL A 245 -18.10 8.02 -11.20
CA VAL A 245 -19.08 8.13 -12.30
C VAL A 245 -18.43 8.76 -13.54
N MET A 246 -17.56 9.76 -13.39
CA MET A 246 -16.81 10.35 -14.51
C MET A 246 -15.94 9.30 -15.22
N VAL A 247 -15.28 8.40 -14.50
CA VAL A 247 -14.50 7.31 -15.12
C VAL A 247 -15.40 6.37 -15.95
N TYR A 248 -16.57 6.01 -15.43
CA TYR A 248 -17.53 5.19 -16.18
C TYR A 248 -18.07 5.91 -17.41
N PHE A 249 -18.44 7.18 -17.27
CA PHE A 249 -18.86 8.02 -18.39
C PHE A 249 -17.75 8.13 -19.45
N ASN A 250 -16.49 8.16 -19.03
CA ASN A 250 -15.36 8.26 -19.92
C ASN A 250 -15.26 7.08 -20.91
N VAL A 251 -15.78 5.91 -20.55
CA VAL A 251 -15.85 4.76 -21.47
C VAL A 251 -16.68 5.10 -22.72
N ALA A 252 -17.78 5.83 -22.55
CA ALA A 252 -18.61 6.31 -23.66
C ALA A 252 -17.94 7.43 -24.45
N VAL A 253 -17.09 8.26 -23.81
CA VAL A 253 -16.27 9.26 -24.52
C VAL A 253 -15.27 8.56 -25.45
N ALA A 254 -14.63 7.49 -24.98
CA ALA A 254 -13.65 6.74 -25.76
C ALA A 254 -14.22 6.03 -27.00
N SER A 255 -15.50 5.66 -27.02
CA SER A 255 -16.10 4.96 -28.16
C SER A 255 -16.17 5.83 -29.42
N ASN A 256 -16.25 7.15 -29.24
CA ASN A 256 -16.28 8.14 -30.32
C ASN A 256 -14.89 8.54 -30.84
N ALA A 257 -13.80 8.12 -30.18
CA ALA A 257 -12.45 8.41 -30.63
C ALA A 257 -12.10 7.66 -31.93
N THR A 258 -11.14 8.22 -32.67
CA THR A 258 -10.59 7.60 -33.87
C THR A 258 -9.92 6.27 -33.52
N GLN A 259 -9.69 5.41 -34.51
CA GLN A 259 -9.04 4.12 -34.27
C GLN A 259 -7.62 4.31 -33.72
N LEU A 260 -6.90 5.31 -34.24
CA LEU A 260 -5.58 5.71 -33.74
C LEU A 260 -5.65 6.25 -32.31
N GLY A 261 -6.63 7.10 -32.00
CA GLY A 261 -6.86 7.60 -30.65
C GLY A 261 -7.12 6.48 -29.64
N LYS A 262 -7.97 5.51 -30.00
CA LYS A 262 -8.25 4.31 -29.18
C LYS A 262 -6.99 3.50 -28.90
N ILE A 263 -6.15 3.25 -29.91
CA ILE A 263 -4.86 2.57 -29.73
C ILE A 263 -3.95 3.38 -28.81
N GLY A 264 -3.84 4.68 -29.05
CA GLY A 264 -3.07 5.60 -28.22
C GLY A 264 -3.51 5.58 -26.75
N LEU A 265 -4.82 5.54 -26.49
CA LEU A 265 -5.39 5.44 -25.14
C LEU A 265 -5.04 4.11 -24.46
N VAL A 266 -5.22 2.98 -25.15
CA VAL A 266 -4.88 1.65 -24.61
C VAL A 266 -3.39 1.56 -24.31
N PHE A 267 -2.55 2.06 -25.21
CA PHE A 267 -1.10 2.12 -25.03
C PHE A 267 -0.73 3.00 -23.84
N LEU A 268 -1.25 4.22 -23.76
CA LEU A 268 -1.04 5.16 -22.67
C LEU A 268 -1.37 4.53 -21.32
N LEU A 269 -2.56 3.93 -21.17
CA LEU A 269 -3.01 3.35 -19.91
C LEU A 269 -2.17 2.12 -19.51
N THR A 270 -1.92 1.21 -20.46
CA THR A 270 -1.21 -0.04 -20.17
C THR A 270 0.26 0.20 -19.89
N LEU A 271 0.93 1.02 -20.71
CA LEU A 271 2.33 1.32 -20.52
C LEU A 271 2.56 2.18 -19.27
N SER A 272 1.69 3.15 -18.97
CA SER A 272 1.77 3.91 -17.72
C SER A 272 1.58 3.01 -16.50
N ALA A 273 0.64 2.05 -16.55
CA ALA A 273 0.45 1.08 -15.47
C ALA A 273 1.69 0.21 -15.28
N GLY A 274 2.32 -0.24 -16.37
CA GLY A 274 3.58 -0.99 -16.34
C GLY A 274 4.73 -0.18 -15.75
N LEU A 275 4.92 1.06 -16.21
CA LEU A 275 5.94 1.98 -15.68
C LEU A 275 5.74 2.27 -14.19
N LEU A 276 4.49 2.48 -13.77
CA LEU A 276 4.18 2.69 -12.35
C LEU A 276 4.38 1.42 -11.51
N ALA A 277 4.06 0.24 -12.06
CA ALA A 277 4.34 -1.03 -11.40
C ALA A 277 5.85 -1.27 -11.20
N LEU A 278 6.66 -0.98 -12.23
CA LEU A 278 8.12 -0.98 -12.12
C LEU A 278 8.57 0.05 -11.06
N ALA A 279 8.03 1.27 -11.08
CA ALA A 279 8.37 2.27 -10.08
C ALA A 279 8.08 1.79 -8.65
N ASN A 280 6.95 1.12 -8.43
CA ASN A 280 6.57 0.55 -7.14
C ASN A 280 7.47 -0.61 -6.71
N GLN A 281 7.75 -1.55 -7.62
CA GLN A 281 8.59 -2.71 -7.32
C GLN A 281 10.01 -2.32 -6.88
N TRP A 282 10.57 -1.26 -7.48
CA TRP A 282 11.88 -0.72 -7.12
C TRP A 282 11.84 0.32 -5.98
N THR A 283 10.67 0.55 -5.38
CA THR A 283 10.52 1.34 -4.16
C THR A 283 10.58 0.42 -2.95
N ALA A 284 11.79 0.20 -2.41
CA ALA A 284 12.02 -0.73 -1.31
C ALA A 284 11.66 -0.16 0.08
N LYS A 285 11.31 1.14 0.16
CA LYS A 285 11.11 1.86 1.42
C LYS A 285 9.69 2.42 1.50
N LEU A 286 9.06 2.26 2.66
CA LEU A 286 7.81 2.96 2.98
C LEU A 286 8.17 4.30 3.60
N GLN A 287 7.60 5.39 3.11
CA GLN A 287 7.70 6.71 3.72
C GLN A 287 6.34 7.14 4.23
N MET A 288 6.27 7.59 5.48
CA MET A 288 5.04 8.06 6.09
C MET A 288 5.34 8.96 7.30
N HIS A 289 4.61 10.07 7.43
CA HIS A 289 4.69 10.98 8.58
C HIS A 289 6.12 11.45 8.91
N GLY A 290 6.95 11.72 7.89
CA GLY A 290 8.35 12.14 8.04
C GLY A 290 9.32 11.01 8.46
N ASN A 291 8.84 9.77 8.52
CA ASN A 291 9.63 8.59 8.83
C ASN A 291 9.74 7.67 7.62
N VAL A 292 10.80 6.87 7.59
CA VAL A 292 11.07 5.90 6.54
C VAL A 292 11.31 4.54 7.18
N LEU A 293 10.58 3.54 6.71
CA LEU A 293 10.81 2.14 7.03
C LEU A 293 11.65 1.52 5.92
N SER A 294 12.75 0.86 6.30
CA SER A 294 13.62 0.14 5.39
C SER A 294 14.08 -1.18 5.99
N VAL A 295 14.16 -2.22 5.16
CA VAL A 295 14.76 -3.50 5.56
C VAL A 295 16.26 -3.30 5.80
N LYS A 296 16.73 -3.67 6.99
CA LYS A 296 18.12 -3.46 7.42
C LYS A 296 19.02 -4.66 7.09
N ASP A 297 18.53 -5.84 7.42
CA ASP A 297 19.30 -7.09 7.37
C ASP A 297 18.63 -8.12 6.47
N GLN A 298 19.41 -9.12 6.02
CA GLN A 298 18.83 -10.25 5.30
C GLN A 298 17.90 -11.05 6.22
N PRO A 299 16.73 -11.52 5.72
CA PRO A 299 15.80 -12.29 6.53
C PRO A 299 16.45 -13.57 7.07
N LYS A 300 16.40 -13.75 8.39
CA LYS A 300 16.93 -14.94 9.06
C LYS A 300 15.86 -16.02 9.13
N ARG A 301 16.10 -17.17 8.52
CA ARG A 301 15.14 -18.28 8.47
C ARG A 301 15.16 -19.10 9.77
N TYR A 302 13.99 -19.51 10.25
CA TYR A 302 13.83 -20.44 11.36
C TYR A 302 12.97 -21.62 10.95
N GLU A 303 13.27 -22.81 11.48
CA GLU A 303 12.45 -24.00 11.26
C GLU A 303 11.16 -23.99 12.08
N ARG A 304 11.21 -23.40 13.27
CA ARG A 304 10.09 -23.36 14.23
C ARG A 304 9.98 -21.99 14.87
N ARG A 305 8.75 -21.51 15.04
CA ARG A 305 8.43 -20.29 15.80
C ARG A 305 9.03 -20.28 17.20
N LEU A 306 9.12 -21.44 17.85
CA LEU A 306 9.70 -21.60 19.19
C LEU A 306 11.21 -21.26 19.21
N HIS A 307 11.96 -21.59 18.15
CA HIS A 307 13.40 -21.30 18.10
C HIS A 307 13.64 -19.80 17.99
N LEU A 308 12.86 -19.12 17.14
CA LEU A 308 12.84 -17.66 17.08
C LEU A 308 12.55 -17.05 18.45
N ALA A 309 11.50 -17.53 19.12
CA ALA A 309 11.11 -16.99 20.42
C ALA A 309 12.21 -17.16 21.47
N ARG A 310 12.86 -18.31 21.53
CA ARG A 310 13.98 -18.57 22.46
C ARG A 310 15.16 -17.63 22.21
N GLU A 311 15.57 -17.48 20.95
CA GLU A 311 16.68 -16.59 20.59
C GLU A 311 16.39 -15.14 20.97
N LEU A 312 15.18 -14.64 20.68
CA LEU A 312 14.79 -13.28 21.06
C LEU A 312 14.68 -13.13 22.58
N VAL A 313 14.14 -14.12 23.30
CA VAL A 313 14.08 -14.08 24.77
C VAL A 313 15.49 -13.99 25.37
N GLU A 314 16.45 -14.73 24.83
CA GLU A 314 17.86 -14.65 25.23
C GLU A 314 18.45 -13.26 24.92
N GLU A 315 18.18 -12.70 23.73
CA GLU A 315 18.63 -11.36 23.32
C GLU A 315 18.12 -10.25 24.27
N TYR A 316 16.88 -10.36 24.75
CA TYR A 316 16.21 -9.36 25.60
C TYR A 316 16.26 -9.69 27.11
N GLY A 317 17.29 -10.42 27.55
CA GLY A 317 17.58 -10.62 28.96
C GLY A 317 16.61 -11.57 29.69
N GLY A 318 16.05 -12.55 28.98
CA GLY A 318 15.20 -13.59 29.56
C GLY A 318 13.74 -13.17 29.77
N LYS A 319 13.33 -11.98 29.31
CA LYS A 319 11.94 -11.52 29.41
C LYS A 319 11.04 -12.34 28.49
N THR A 320 10.04 -12.99 29.06
CA THR A 320 9.12 -13.88 28.33
C THR A 320 7.70 -13.37 28.22
N ASP A 321 7.35 -12.28 28.91
CA ASP A 321 5.97 -11.75 28.97
C ASP A 321 5.39 -11.47 27.59
N TRP A 322 6.17 -10.83 26.71
CA TRP A 322 5.75 -10.56 25.33
C TRP A 322 5.59 -11.85 24.52
N ALA A 323 6.47 -12.84 24.72
CA ALA A 323 6.45 -14.08 23.96
C ALA A 323 5.25 -14.96 24.35
N VAL A 324 4.89 -14.97 25.63
CA VAL A 324 3.68 -15.61 26.16
C VAL A 324 2.43 -14.85 25.68
N GLY A 325 2.41 -13.52 25.79
CA GLY A 325 1.28 -12.69 25.35
C GLY A 325 1.00 -12.79 23.85
N MET A 326 2.04 -13.04 23.05
CA MET A 326 1.93 -13.27 21.60
C MET A 326 1.66 -14.72 21.22
N GLY A 327 1.55 -15.63 22.20
CA GLY A 327 1.33 -17.06 21.96
C GLY A 327 2.47 -17.75 21.21
N MET A 328 3.69 -17.22 21.30
CA MET A 328 4.88 -17.82 20.68
C MET A 328 5.47 -18.95 21.52
N VAL A 329 5.27 -18.87 22.83
CA VAL A 329 5.77 -19.84 23.80
C VAL A 329 4.67 -20.13 24.80
N ARG A 330 4.52 -21.39 25.21
CA ARG A 330 3.60 -21.74 26.31
C ARG A 330 4.28 -21.47 27.64
N PRO A 331 3.57 -21.09 28.70
CA PRO A 331 4.16 -20.94 30.04
C PRO A 331 4.91 -22.20 30.51
N GLU A 332 4.45 -23.37 30.10
CA GLU A 332 5.05 -24.68 30.39
C GLU A 332 6.39 -24.91 29.67
N ASP A 333 6.63 -24.26 28.53
CA ASP A 333 7.88 -24.39 27.78
C ASP A 333 9.01 -23.55 28.39
N ILE A 334 8.70 -22.67 29.36
CA ILE A 334 9.61 -21.71 30.01
C ILE A 334 9.84 -22.09 31.48
N LEU A 335 8.82 -22.60 32.18
CA LEU A 335 8.97 -23.08 33.54
C LEU A 335 9.74 -24.42 33.56
N PRO A 336 10.67 -24.64 34.50
CA PRO A 336 11.26 -25.97 34.68
C PRO A 336 10.12 -26.97 34.92
N PRO A 337 10.24 -28.22 34.42
CA PRO A 337 9.19 -29.21 34.57
C PRO A 337 8.82 -29.28 36.06
N ARG A 338 7.54 -29.01 36.38
CA ARG A 338 7.02 -29.30 37.71
C ARG A 338 7.41 -30.75 37.98
N SER A 339 8.31 -30.95 38.94
CA SER A 339 8.54 -32.26 39.52
C SER A 339 7.15 -32.79 39.82
N ARG A 340 6.78 -33.90 39.17
CA ARG A 340 5.59 -34.66 39.54
C ARG A 340 5.84 -35.14 40.95
N ALA A 341 5.57 -34.27 41.93
CA ALA A 341 5.46 -34.65 43.32
C ALA A 341 4.34 -35.69 43.36
N GLY A 342 4.72 -36.88 43.80
CA GLY A 342 3.89 -38.07 43.79
C GLY A 342 2.52 -37.81 44.41
N GLY A 343 1.50 -38.29 43.72
CA GLY A 343 0.12 -38.24 44.16
C GLY A 343 -0.65 -39.41 43.58
N ASN A 344 -0.27 -40.63 43.98
CA ASN A 344 -1.17 -41.77 43.92
C ASN A 344 -2.38 -41.43 44.79
N ALA A 345 -3.47 -40.99 44.17
CA ALA A 345 -4.77 -40.88 44.81
C ALA A 345 -5.83 -41.46 43.87
N THR A 346 -5.94 -42.78 43.94
CA THR A 346 -7.18 -43.56 43.94
C THR A 346 -8.37 -42.94 43.19
N ARG A 347 -8.54 -43.41 41.96
CA ARG A 347 -9.75 -43.28 41.14
C ARG A 347 -10.95 -43.94 41.87
N ARG A 348 -11.63 -43.21 42.76
CA ARG A 348 -12.98 -43.56 43.19
C ARG A 348 -13.96 -43.08 42.12
N GLN A 349 -14.43 -44.02 41.30
CA GLN A 349 -15.66 -43.86 40.53
C GLN A 349 -16.79 -43.47 41.48
N ARG A 350 -17.45 -42.34 41.23
CA ARG A 350 -18.79 -42.07 41.78
C ARG A 350 -19.81 -42.53 40.74
N PRO A 351 -20.85 -43.29 41.10
CA PRO A 351 -21.90 -43.64 40.17
C PRO A 351 -22.77 -42.41 39.88
N PHE A 352 -23.11 -42.25 38.61
CA PHE A 352 -24.02 -41.24 38.09
C PHE A 352 -25.45 -41.66 38.46
N ILE A 353 -26.05 -41.02 39.46
CA ILE A 353 -27.47 -41.21 39.78
C ILE A 353 -28.27 -40.29 38.85
N VAL A 354 -29.00 -40.89 37.91
CA VAL A 354 -29.99 -40.21 37.08
C VAL A 354 -31.27 -40.09 37.92
N HIS A 355 -31.65 -38.87 38.28
CA HIS A 355 -33.01 -38.61 38.77
C HIS A 355 -33.93 -38.44 37.56
N GLU A 356 -34.69 -39.49 37.28
CA GLU A 356 -35.86 -39.47 36.40
C GLU A 356 -37.01 -38.82 37.18
N GLN A 357 -37.41 -37.62 36.76
CA GLN A 357 -38.55 -36.91 37.35
C GLN A 357 -39.73 -37.03 36.39
N SER A 358 -40.64 -37.94 36.73
CA SER A 358 -41.95 -38.08 36.10
C SER A 358 -43.01 -37.25 36.83
N ARG A 359 -43.99 -36.77 36.05
CA ARG A 359 -45.31 -36.18 36.41
C ARG A 359 -45.28 -34.72 36.87
N SER A 360 -46.20 -33.86 36.46
CA SER A 360 -47.59 -34.06 36.01
C SER A 360 -48.02 -33.01 35.00
#